data_AF-A0A0M0JHS3-F1
#
_entry.id   AF-A0A0M0JHS3-F1
#
_cell.length_a   1.000
_cell.length_b   1.000
_cell.length_c   1.000
_cell.angle_alpha   90.00
_cell.angle_beta   90.00
_cell.angle_gamma   90.00
#
_symmetry.space_group_name_H-M   'P 1'
#
loop_
_entity.id
_entity.type
_entity.pdbx_description
1 polymer ?
#
loop_
_entity_poly.entity_id
_entity_poly.type
_entity_poly.pdbx_seq_one_letter_code
_entity_poly.pdbx_strand_id
1 'polypeptide(L)' 'MMNVTTLDHFVTTHVRSPITLVKIDAEGFDGMILMSAKETLSQRKAAVVTTPEVMYVPQQFSTDNQFCKQD' A
#
# COMPACT_ATOMS: atom_id res chain seq x y z
N MET A 1 10.56 20.12 -17.22
CA MET A 1 9.35 19.31 -17.48
C MET A 1 9.63 17.91 -16.96
N MET A 2 8.87 17.40 -15.98
CA MET A 2 9.04 16.02 -15.50
C MET A 2 8.34 15.06 -16.48
N ASN A 3 9.02 13.99 -16.89
CA ASN A 3 8.39 12.91 -17.63
C ASN A 3 7.58 12.06 -16.64
N VAL A 4 6.25 12.22 -16.69
CA VAL A 4 5.31 11.41 -15.90
C VAL A 4 4.78 10.28 -16.79
N THR A 5 4.82 9.04 -16.30
CA THR A 5 4.25 7.87 -16.97
C THR A 5 3.41 7.07 -15.98
N THR A 6 2.45 6.27 -16.47
CA THR A 6 1.60 5.43 -15.62
C THR A 6 2.31 4.13 -15.24
N LEU A 7 1.92 3.53 -14.12
CA LEU A 7 2.51 2.28 -13.66
C LEU A 7 2.22 1.12 -14.65
N ASP A 8 1.00 1.03 -15.17
CA ASP A 8 0.63 0.02 -16.17
C ASP A 8 1.46 0.15 -17.46
N HIS A 9 1.68 1.37 -17.95
CA HIS A 9 2.49 1.59 -19.15
C HIS A 9 3.94 1.14 -18.92
N PHE A 10 4.53 1.54 -17.79
CA PHE A 10 5.90 1.15 -17.43
C PHE A 10 6.07 -0.37 -17.33
N VAL A 11 5.17 -1.04 -16.59
CA VAL A 11 5.19 -2.49 -16.41
C VAL A 11 5.04 -3.22 -17.73
N THR A 12 4.10 -2.80 -18.57
CA THR A 12 3.84 -3.45 -19.85
C THR A 12 5.01 -3.33 -20.81
N THR A 13 5.67 -2.17 -20.83
CA THR A 13 6.80 -1.91 -21.73
C THR A 13 8.11 -2.50 -21.25
N HIS A 14 8.37 -2.52 -19.94
CA HIS A 14 9.70 -2.83 -19.41
C HIS A 14 9.77 -4.13 -18.59
N VAL A 15 8.65 -4.65 -18.07
CA VAL A 15 8.65 -5.79 -17.14
C VAL A 15 8.04 -7.04 -17.78
N ARG A 16 8.94 -7.98 -18.14
CA ARG A 16 8.55 -9.25 -18.77
C ARG A 16 8.31 -10.39 -17.79
N SER A 17 8.87 -10.32 -16.58
CA SER A 17 8.65 -11.33 -15.54
C SER A 17 7.31 -11.13 -14.82
N PRO A 18 6.75 -12.19 -14.21
CA PRO A 18 5.62 -12.07 -13.32
C PRO A 18 5.92 -11.09 -12.17
N ILE A 19 4.93 -10.29 -11.79
CA ILE A 19 5.02 -9.37 -10.66
C ILE A 19 4.16 -9.94 -9.54
N THR A 20 4.77 -10.16 -8.39
CA THR A 20 4.09 -10.67 -7.19
C THR A 20 3.81 -9.58 -6.17
N LEU A 21 4.61 -8.51 -6.16
CA LEU A 21 4.53 -7.43 -5.18
C LEU A 21 4.86 -6.08 -5.81
N VAL A 22 4.07 -5.07 -5.49
CA VAL A 22 4.36 -3.65 -5.77
C VAL A 22 4.38 -2.89 -4.45
N LYS A 23 5.52 -2.30 -4.12
CA LYS A 23 5.67 -1.39 -2.97
C LYS A 23 5.67 0.05 -3.49
N ILE A 24 4.78 0.87 -2.95
CA ILE A 24 4.69 2.29 -3.31
C ILE A 24 5.08 3.11 -2.08
N ASP A 25 6.09 3.96 -2.27
CA ASP A 25 6.53 4.95 -1.29
C ASP A 25 6.50 6.31 -2.00
N ALA A 26 5.33 6.93 -1.97
CA ALA A 26 5.07 8.19 -2.64
C ALA A 26 4.33 9.10 -1.68
N GLU A 27 4.90 10.28 -1.40
CA GLU A 27 4.39 11.28 -0.45
C GLU A 27 3.02 11.82 -0.89
N GLY A 28 1.93 11.11 -0.53
CA GLY A 28 0.55 11.50 -0.85
C GLY A 28 0.12 11.31 -2.32
N PHE A 29 0.97 10.69 -3.15
CA PHE A 29 0.67 10.42 -4.57
C PHE A 29 0.37 8.94 -4.85
N ASP A 30 0.40 8.11 -3.82
CA ASP A 30 0.14 6.68 -3.87
C ASP A 30 -1.23 6.36 -4.48
N GLY A 31 -2.29 7.11 -4.12
CA GLY A 31 -3.61 6.96 -4.72
C GLY A 31 -3.63 7.13 -6.24
N MET A 32 -2.89 8.12 -6.76
CA MET A 32 -2.77 8.37 -8.20
C MET A 32 -2.02 7.24 -8.90
N ILE A 33 -0.95 6.74 -8.28
CA ILE A 33 -0.18 5.61 -8.81
C ILE A 33 -1.05 4.35 -8.86
N LEU A 34 -1.81 4.08 -7.80
CA LEU A 34 -2.70 2.92 -7.70
C LEU A 34 -3.85 2.94 -8.72
N MET A 35 -4.47 4.10 -8.95
CA MET A 35 -5.49 4.24 -10.00
C MET A 35 -4.95 3.93 -11.39
N SER A 36 -3.65 4.18 -11.62
CA SER A 36 -2.97 3.91 -12.90
C SER A 36 -2.40 2.49 -13.04
N ALA A 37 -2.60 1.64 -12.03
CA ALA A 37 -2.02 0.30 -11.92
C ALA A 37 -3.06 -0.82 -12.11
N LYS A 38 -4.25 -0.49 -12.63
CA LYS A 38 -5.40 -1.38 -12.62
C LYS A 38 -5.11 -2.71 -13.31
N GLU A 39 -4.41 -2.70 -14.44
CA GLU A 39 -4.06 -3.93 -15.16
C GLU A 39 -2.98 -4.73 -14.44
N THR A 40 -1.95 -4.05 -13.95
CA THR A 40 -0.86 -4.66 -13.18
C THR A 40 -1.40 -5.37 -11.93
N LEU A 41 -2.33 -4.74 -11.21
CA LEU A 41 -2.89 -5.30 -9.98
C LEU A 41 -3.95 -6.37 -10.26
N SER A 42 -4.84 -6.13 -11.23
CA SER A 42 -5.98 -7.03 -11.48
C SER A 42 -5.58 -8.26 -12.30
N GLN A 43 -4.74 -8.11 -13.32
CA GLN A 43 -4.41 -9.19 -14.25
C GLN A 43 -3.22 -10.03 -13.79
N ARG A 44 -2.22 -9.40 -13.15
CA ARG A 44 -1.03 -10.11 -12.65
C ARG A 44 -1.15 -10.56 -11.19
N LYS A 45 -2.27 -10.25 -10.52
CA LYS A 45 -2.55 -10.59 -9.11
C LYS A 45 -1.43 -10.15 -8.15
N ALA A 46 -0.81 -9.00 -8.44
CA ALA A 46 0.24 -8.46 -7.60
C ALA A 46 -0.36 -7.91 -6.30
N ALA A 47 0.26 -8.24 -5.16
CA ALA A 47 -0.09 -7.61 -3.89
C ALA A 47 0.44 -6.17 -3.85
N VAL A 48 -0.33 -5.26 -3.25
CA VAL A 48 0.07 -3.87 -3.02
C VAL A 48 0.38 -3.68 -1.56
N VAL A 49 1.53 -3.05 -1.29
CA VAL A 49 1.84 -2.51 0.02
C VAL A 49 2.11 -1.01 -0.15
N THR A 50 1.19 -0.20 0.36
CA THR A 50 1.45 1.22 0.62
C THR A 50 1.98 1.35 2.04
N THR A 51 2.92 2.28 2.25
CA THR A 51 3.28 2.67 3.62
C THR A 51 2.04 3.32 4.25
N PRO A 52 1.58 2.85 5.43
CA PRO A 52 0.52 3.55 6.12
C PRO A 52 1.05 4.95 6.47
N GLU A 53 0.32 6.00 6.09
CA GLU A 53 0.38 7.24 6.86
C GLU A 53 0.22 6.83 8.33
N VAL A 54 1.10 7.34 9.19
CA VAL A 54 1.09 7.04 10.62
C VAL A 54 -0.31 7.37 11.17
N MET A 55 -1.17 6.36 11.27
CA MET A 55 -2.45 6.49 11.95
C MET A 55 -2.11 6.72 13.42
N TYR A 56 -2.23 7.97 13.86
CA TYR A 56 -2.12 8.31 15.27
C TYR A 56 -3.29 7.63 15.99
N VAL A 57 -3.06 6.44 16.53
CA VAL A 57 -4.02 5.80 17.44
C VAL A 57 -3.95 6.62 18.73
N PRO A 58 -5.03 7.31 19.15
CA PRO A 58 -5.03 7.97 20.45
C PRO A 58 -4.81 6.90 21.51
N GLN A 59 -3.76 7.04 22.32
CA GLN A 59 -3.59 6.24 23.53
C GLN A 59 -4.71 6.60 24.51
N GLN A 60 -5.85 5.93 24.39
CA GLN A 60 -6.83 5.80 25.47
C GLN A 60 -7.15 4.32 25.68
N PHE A 61 -6.10 3.55 26.00
CA PHE A 61 -6.23 2.34 26.81
C PHE A 61 -5.21 2.42 27.96
N SER A 62 -5.46 3.39 28.84
CA SER A 62 -5.02 3.42 30.23
C SER A 62 -6.25 3.88 30.98
N THR A 63 -6.81 3.19 31.97
CA THR A 63 -6.35 2.09 32.82
C THR A 63 -7.62 1.64 33.51
N ASP A 64 -7.95 0.34 33.50
CA ASP A 64 -8.66 -0.27 34.62
C ASP A 64 -8.30 -1.76 34.67
N ASN A 65 -7.18 -2.01 35.34
CA ASN A 65 -6.92 -3.27 36.04
C ASN A 65 -8.08 -3.53 37.01
N GLN A 66 -8.90 -4.56 36.74
CA GLN A 66 -9.71 -5.37 37.68
C GLN A 66 -10.79 -6.09 36.84
N PHE A 67 -10.75 -7.38 36.51
CA PHE A 67 -10.63 -8.56 37.35
C PHE A 67 -10.16 -9.74 36.47
N CYS A 68 -8.89 -10.12 36.56
CA CYS A 68 -8.48 -11.50 36.34
C CYS A 68 -7.88 -12.00 37.65
N LYS A 69 -8.71 -12.60 38.49
CA LYS A 69 -8.27 -13.66 39.41
C LYS A 69 -9.23 -14.83 39.25
N GLN A 70 -8.64 -15.94 38.81
CA GLN A 70 -9.15 -17.30 38.96
C GLN A 70 -9.31 -17.63 40.45
N ASP A 71 -10.44 -18.21 40.83
CA ASP A 71 -10.58 -19.59 41.35
C ASP A 71 -12.08 -19.95 41.37
#